data_AF-A0A7C0YL08-F1
#
_entry.id   AF-A0A7C0YL08-F1
#
_cell.length_a   1.000
_cell.length_b   1.000
_cell.length_c   1.000
_cell.angle_alpha   90.00
_cell.angle_beta   90.00
_cell.angle_gamma   90.00
#
_symmetry.space_group_name_H-M   'P 1'
#
loop_
_entity.id
_entity.type
_entity.pdbx_description
1 polymer ?
#
loop_
_entity_poly.entity_id
_entity_poly.type
_entity_poly.pdbx_seq_one_letter_code
_entity_poly.pdbx_strand_id
1 'polypeptide(L)' 'MKNNKKYIFVIGGVMSGVGKGVTTSSVGTILKARGFNVTALKID' A
#
# COMPACT_ATOMS: atom_id res chain seq x y z
N MET A 1 23.62 -4.03 -10.03
CA MET A 1 22.68 -4.58 -9.03
C MET A 1 21.27 -4.13 -9.37
N LYS A 2 20.38 -5.04 -9.77
CA LYS A 2 19.05 -4.69 -10.28
C LYS A 2 18.14 -4.34 -9.10
N ASN A 3 17.88 -3.06 -8.89
CA ASN A 3 17.04 -2.57 -7.80
C ASN A 3 15.56 -2.77 -8.16
N ASN A 4 15.04 -3.99 -7.96
CA ASN A 4 13.65 -4.37 -8.29
C ASN A 4 12.66 -3.82 -7.25
N LYS A 5 12.50 -2.50 -7.19
CA LYS A 5 11.38 -1.88 -6.46
C LYS A 5 10.05 -2.27 -7.11
N LYS A 6 9.11 -2.74 -6.31
CA LYS A 6 7.74 -3.05 -6.73
C LYS A 6 6.80 -1.96 -6.24
N TYR A 7 5.81 -1.62 -7.06
CA TYR A 7 4.79 -0.62 -6.75
C TYR A 7 3.42 -1.29 -6.69
N ILE A 8 2.62 -0.91 -5.70
CA ILE A 8 1.24 -1.38 -5.51
C ILE A 8 0.34 -0.15 -5.55
N PHE A 9 -0.57 -0.12 -6.53
CA PHE A 9 -1.56 0.96 -6.66
C PHE A 9 -2.87 0.51 -6.02
N VAL A 10 -3.31 1.23 -5.00
CA VAL A 10 -4.60 1.00 -4.35
C VAL A 10 -5.61 2.01 -4.88
N ILE A 11 -6.43 1.55 -5.82
CA ILE A 11 -7.60 2.28 -6.31
C ILE A 11 -8.84 1.83 -5.55
N GLY A 12 -9.93 2.59 -5.64
CA GLY A 12 -11.23 2.02 -5.29
C GLY A 12 -12.37 2.89 -5.77
N GLY A 13 -13.29 2.25 -6.48
CA GLY A 13 -14.49 2.85 -7.05
C GLY A 13 -15.73 2.61 -6.19
N VAL A 14 -16.86 3.09 -6.70
CA VAL A 14 -18.22 3.02 -6.12
C VAL A 14 -18.50 4.05 -5.03
N MET A 15 -17.83 3.99 -3.88
CA MET A 15 -18.11 4.89 -2.75
C MET A 15 -16.80 5.43 -2.13
N SER A 16 -16.77 6.72 -1.80
CA SER A 16 -15.71 7.29 -0.96
C SER A 16 -15.88 6.79 0.47
N GLY A 17 -14.78 6.49 1.18
CA GLY A 17 -14.84 6.07 2.60
C GLY A 17 -14.90 4.57 2.90
N VAL A 18 -14.84 3.66 1.91
CA VAL A 18 -14.91 2.18 2.11
C VAL A 18 -13.69 1.59 2.86
N GLY A 19 -12.78 2.44 3.36
CA GLY A 19 -11.61 1.97 4.11
C GLY A 19 -10.37 1.70 3.26
N LYS A 20 -10.26 2.28 2.05
CA LYS A 20 -9.05 2.20 1.21
C LYS A 20 -7.76 2.47 2.00
N GLY A 21 -7.74 3.51 2.83
CA GLY A 21 -6.58 3.86 3.65
C GLY A 21 -6.26 2.82 4.73
N VAL A 22 -7.29 2.23 5.35
CA VAL A 22 -7.14 1.17 6.35
C VAL A 22 -6.58 -0.08 5.69
N THR A 23 -7.14 -0.49 4.55
CA THR A 23 -6.66 -1.64 3.77
C THR A 23 -5.20 -1.44 3.33
N THR A 24 -4.84 -0.27 2.78
CA THR A 24 -3.45 0.05 2.41
C THR A 24 -2.51 -0.04 3.61
N SER A 25 -2.91 0.49 4.76
CA SER A 25 -2.10 0.46 5.98
C SER A 25 -1.89 -0.97 6.50
N SER A 26 -2.95 -1.78 6.52
CA SER A 26 -2.87 -3.20 6.92
C SER A 26 -1.93 -4.00 6.03
N VAL A 27 -2.01 -3.81 4.70
CA VAL A 27 -1.09 -4.46 3.75
C VAL A 27 0.35 -4.01 3.98
N GLY A 28 0.57 -2.71 4.22
CA GLY A 28 1.89 -2.17 4.57
C GLY A 28 2.48 -2.81 5.83
N THR A 29 1.68 -2.97 6.88
CA THR A 29 2.10 -3.63 8.13
C THR A 29 2.49 -5.09 7.90
N ILE A 30 1.72 -5.85 7.11
CA ILE A 30 2.04 -7.25 6.79
C ILE A 30 3.36 -7.34 6.01
N LEU A 31 3.57 -6.46 5.03
CA LEU A 31 4.82 -6.44 4.25
C LEU A 31 6.03 -6.06 5.12
N LYS A 32 5.87 -5.10 6.03
CA LYS A 32 6.90 -4.72 7.00
C LYS A 32 7.23 -5.87 7.96
N ALA A 33 6.21 -6.60 8.43
CA ALA A 33 6.39 -7.78 9.28
C ALA A 33 7.12 -8.92 8.56
N ARG A 34 7.02 -9.01 7.23
CA ARG A 34 7.78 -9.94 6.39
C ARG A 34 9.21 -9.47 6.06
N GLY A 35 9.66 -8.36 6.65
CA GLY A 35 11.01 -7.83 6.46
C GLY A 35 11.20 -7.00 5.18
N PHE A 36 10.12 -6.65 4.46
CA PHE A 36 10.23 -5.76 3.31
C PHE A 36 10.32 -4.30 3.74
N ASN A 37 11.20 -3.54 3.08
CA ASN A 37 11.22 -2.09 3.19
C ASN A 37 10.10 -1.51 2.30
N VAL A 38 9.02 -1.04 2.93
CA VAL A 38 7.82 -0.52 2.25
C VAL A 38 7.54 0.91 2.66
N THR A 39 6.97 1.68 1.74
CA THR A 39 6.48 3.04 1.96
C THR A 39 5.10 3.21 1.33
N ALA A 40 4.29 4.12 1.86
CA ALA A 40 2.96 4.44 1.35
C ALA A 40 2.92 5.89 0.88
N LEU A 41 2.33 6.13 -0.29
CA LEU A 41 2.07 7.47 -0.83
C LEU A 41 0.55 7.64 -0.97
N LYS A 42 0.00 8.65 -0.31
CA LYS A 42 -1.40 9.06 -0.53
C LYS A 42 -1.41 10.17 -1.57
N ILE A 43 -2.24 10.01 -2.59
CA ILE A 43 -2.58 11.04 -3.57
C ILE A 43 -4.01 11.45 -3.22
N ASP A 44 -4.19 12.70 -2.79
CA ASP A 44 -5.50 13.29 -2.52
C ASP A 44 -6.06 13.93 -3.80
#